data_AF-A0AAE7BAR7-F1
#
_entry.id   AF-A0AAE7BAR7-F1
#
_cell.length_a   1.000
_cell.length_b   1.000
_cell.length_c   1.000
_cell.angle_alpha   90.00
_cell.angle_beta   90.00
_cell.angle_gamma   90.00
#
_symmetry.space_group_name_H-M   'P 1'
#
loop_
_entity.id
_entity.type
_entity.pdbx_description
1 polymer ?
#
loop_
_entity_poly.entity_id
_entity_poly.type
_entity_poly.pdbx_seq_one_letter_code
_entity_poly.pdbx_strand_id
1 'polypeptide(L)'
;MGDIYKTISCQFYDMLEELAVKRIKSKILYMDNENELLIEELIVDFKTKNKEEFLILSDGTQIRLDKILKINDLSPSNIKC
;
A
#
# COMPACT_ATOMS: atom_id res chain seq x y z
N MET A 1 -20.28 -3.87 -20.37
CA MET A 1 -18.97 -4.31 -20.88
C MET A 1 -17.96 -3.25 -20.53
N GLY A 2 -17.10 -3.53 -19.56
CA GLY A 2 -15.94 -2.71 -19.26
C GLY A 2 -14.95 -3.67 -18.65
N ASP A 3 -13.96 -4.08 -19.43
CA ASP A 3 -12.83 -4.88 -19.02
C ASP A 3 -12.19 -4.24 -17.78
N ILE A 4 -12.52 -4.79 -16.62
CA ILE A 4 -11.99 -4.36 -15.34
C ILE A 4 -10.55 -4.84 -15.32
N TYR A 5 -9.67 -4.02 -15.89
CA TYR A 5 -8.26 -4.03 -15.50
C TYR A 5 -8.26 -4.16 -13.98
N LYS A 6 -7.70 -5.26 -13.47
CA LYS A 6 -7.31 -5.40 -12.06
C LYS A 6 -6.15 -4.43 -11.82
N THR A 7 -6.42 -3.14 -11.93
CA THR A 7 -5.65 -2.14 -11.18
C THR A 7 -5.83 -2.53 -9.73
N ILE A 8 -4.79 -2.38 -8.91
CA ILE A 8 -4.95 -2.31 -7.46
C ILE A 8 -6.24 -1.56 -7.19
N SER A 9 -7.21 -2.24 -6.54
CA SER A 9 -8.61 -1.78 -6.46
C SER A 9 -8.59 -0.27 -6.25
N CYS A 10 -9.30 0.51 -7.07
CA CYS A 10 -9.34 1.97 -6.92
C CYS A 10 -9.54 2.38 -5.45
N GLN A 11 -10.33 1.58 -4.71
CA GLN A 11 -10.56 1.68 -3.27
C GLN A 11 -9.31 1.48 -2.38
N PHE A 12 -8.37 0.62 -2.75
CA PHE A 12 -7.11 0.42 -2.04
C PHE A 12 -6.16 1.59 -2.27
N TYR A 13 -6.08 2.09 -3.51
CA TYR A 13 -5.28 3.27 -3.83
C TYR A 13 -5.84 4.53 -3.12
N ASP A 14 -7.15 4.72 -3.15
CA ASP A 14 -7.84 5.83 -2.46
C ASP A 14 -7.60 5.78 -0.94
N MET A 15 -7.71 4.59 -0.34
CA MET A 15 -7.43 4.39 1.08
C MET A 15 -5.96 4.65 1.43
N LEU A 16 -5.05 4.25 0.54
CA LEU A 16 -3.63 4.53 0.67
C LEU A 16 -3.30 6.02 0.58
N GLU A 17 -3.93 6.71 -0.37
CA GLU A 17 -3.84 8.16 -0.54
C GLU A 17 -4.38 8.89 0.71
N GLU A 18 -5.51 8.44 1.26
CA GLU A 18 -6.04 8.95 2.53
C GLU A 18 -5.05 8.77 3.69
N LEU A 19 -4.40 7.61 3.80
CA LEU A 19 -3.40 7.35 4.86
C LEU A 19 -2.18 8.28 4.71
N ALA A 20 -1.74 8.53 3.48
CA ALA A 20 -0.64 9.44 3.19
C ALA A 20 -1.00 10.90 3.48
N VAL A 21 -2.19 11.34 3.06
CA VAL A 21 -2.73 12.69 3.32
C VAL A 21 -2.92 12.91 4.82
N LYS A 22 -3.49 11.92 5.54
CA LYS A 22 -3.67 11.97 7.00
C LYS A 22 -2.35 11.88 7.76
N ARG A 23 -1.24 11.52 7.08
CA ARG A 23 0.08 11.31 7.68
C ARG A 23 -0.03 10.42 8.92
N ILE A 24 -0.57 9.22 8.71
CA ILE A 24 -0.69 8.21 9.76
C ILE A 24 0.43 7.18 9.61
N LYS A 25 1.14 6.92 10.72
CA LYS A 25 2.11 5.82 10.78
C LYS A 25 1.38 4.52 10.47
N SER A 26 1.73 3.91 9.36
CA SER A 26 1.10 2.71 8.85
C SER A 26 2.02 1.52 9.06
N LYS A 27 1.47 0.41 9.57
CA LYS A 27 2.20 -0.86 9.70
C LYS A 27 2.19 -1.61 8.37
N ILE A 28 3.30 -1.63 7.65
CA ILE A 28 3.44 -2.33 6.37
C ILE A 28 4.16 -3.65 6.61
N LEU A 29 3.44 -4.74 6.38
CA LEU A 29 3.99 -6.09 6.31
C LEU A 29 4.27 -6.41 4.85
N TYR A 30 5.50 -6.74 4.50
CA TYR A 30 5.91 -7.09 3.14
C TYR A 30 6.87 -8.27 3.15
N MET A 31 6.97 -8.96 2.02
CA MET A 31 7.87 -10.10 1.87
C MET A 31 9.15 -9.70 1.14
N ASP A 32 10.29 -9.82 1.82
CA ASP A 32 11.62 -9.58 1.28
C ASP A 32 12.47 -10.85 1.35
N ASN A 33 12.95 -11.34 0.20
CA ASN A 33 13.82 -12.53 0.12
C ASN A 33 13.37 -13.68 1.04
N GLU A 34 12.09 -14.06 0.93
CA GLU A 34 11.44 -15.13 1.72
C GLU A 34 11.22 -14.83 3.21
N ASN A 35 11.55 -13.64 3.68
CA ASN A 35 11.30 -13.19 5.05
C ASN A 35 10.14 -12.18 5.08
N GLU A 36 9.27 -12.31 6.06
CA GLU A 36 8.22 -11.32 6.33
C GLU A 36 8.81 -10.18 7.16
N LEU A 37 8.87 -8.99 6.57
CA LEU A 37 9.32 -7.78 7.25
C LEU A 37 8.12 -6.89 7.57
N LEU A 38 8.01 -6.54 8.84
CA LEU A 38 7.03 -5.58 9.33
C LEU A 38 7.74 -4.27 9.65
N ILE A 39 7.28 -3.18 9.06
CA ILE A 39 7.76 -1.83 9.36
C ILE A 39 6.57 -0.93 9.72
N GLU A 40 6.80 0.06 10.57
CA GLU A 40 5.78 1.03 10.97
C GLU A 40 6.27 2.43 10.64
N GLU A 41 5.82 2.97 9.52
CA GLU A 41 6.33 4.23 8.98
C GLU A 41 5.22 5.06 8.35
N LEU A 42 5.46 6.36 8.18
CA LEU A 42 4.51 7.25 7.51
C LEU A 42 4.58 7.05 6.01
N ILE A 43 3.44 6.79 5.40
CA ILE A 43 3.35 6.82 3.94
C ILE A 43 3.40 8.28 3.53
N VAL A 44 4.42 8.65 2.76
CA VAL A 44 4.60 10.04 2.32
C VAL A 44 4.15 10.23 0.89
N ASP A 45 4.35 9.22 0.04
CA ASP A 45 4.07 9.32 -1.39
C ASP A 45 3.97 7.93 -2.03
N PHE A 46 3.48 7.85 -3.26
CA PHE A 46 3.41 6.62 -4.04
C PHE A 46 4.03 6.87 -5.40
N LYS A 47 4.86 5.92 -5.83
CA LYS A 47 5.55 6.00 -7.10
C LYS A 47 5.13 4.87 -8.01
N THR A 48 4.52 5.20 -9.14
CA THR A 48 4.24 4.21 -10.19
C THR A 48 5.40 4.20 -11.19
N LYS A 49 6.02 3.04 -11.40
CA LYS A 49 7.09 2.86 -12.38
C LYS A 49 6.83 1.57 -13.16
N ASN A 50 6.82 1.64 -14.49
CA ASN A 50 6.61 0.48 -15.38
C ASN A 50 5.32 -0.32 -15.10
N LYS A 51 4.21 0.35 -14.78
CA LYS A 51 2.94 -0.27 -14.34
C LYS A 51 3.02 -1.00 -12.99
N GLU A 52 4.11 -0.80 -12.24
CA GLU A 52 4.28 -1.33 -10.89
C GLU A 52 4.20 -0.18 -9.89
N GLU A 53 3.51 -0.40 -8.78
CA GLU A 53 3.29 0.61 -7.75
C GLU A 53 4.25 0.40 -6.59
N PHE A 54 4.88 1.48 -6.14
CA PHE A 54 5.83 1.52 -5.04
C PHE A 54 5.34 2.49 -3.97
N LEU A 55 5.31 2.02 -2.73
CA LEU A 55 5.03 2.77 -1.52
C LEU A 55 6.30 3.52 -1.12
N ILE A 56 6.23 4.83 -0.94
CA ILE A 56 7.32 5.64 -0.39
C ILE A 56 6.99 5.98 1.06
N LEU A 57 7.94 5.70 1.93
CA LEU A 57 7.84 5.97 3.36
C LEU A 57 8.66 7.19 3.76
N SER A 58 8.35 7.75 4.93
CA SER A 58 9.04 8.92 5.47
C SER A 58 10.54 8.69 5.67
N ASP A 59 10.93 7.49 6.05
CA ASP A 59 12.31 7.06 6.18
C ASP A 59 13.05 7.00 4.81
N GLY A 60 12.33 7.10 3.70
CA GLY A 60 12.88 6.98 2.34
C GLY A 60 12.85 5.54 1.80
N THR A 61 12.37 4.59 2.61
CA THR A 61 12.14 3.20 2.20
C THR A 61 11.09 3.12 1.09
N GLN A 62 11.39 2.36 0.04
CA GLN A 62 10.50 2.15 -1.11
C GLN A 62 10.13 0.67 -1.22
N ILE A 63 8.84 0.35 -1.11
CA ILE A 63 8.36 -1.04 -1.12
C ILE A 63 7.38 -1.23 -2.26
N ARG A 64 7.55 -2.28 -3.05
CA ARG A 64 6.56 -2.64 -4.08
C ARG A 64 5.25 -3.03 -3.42
N LEU A 65 4.15 -2.39 -3.81
CA LEU A 65 2.80 -2.75 -3.34
C LEU A 65 2.47 -4.22 -3.60
N ASP A 66 2.96 -4.75 -4.73
CA ASP A 66 2.86 -6.16 -5.11
C ASP A 66 3.46 -7.13 -4.09
N LYS A 67 4.45 -6.69 -3.29
CA LYS A 67 5.07 -7.49 -2.22
C LYS A 67 4.49 -7.19 -0.83
N ILE A 68 3.59 -6.22 -0.73
CA ILE A 68 2.96 -5.86 0.54
C ILE A 68 1.87 -6.88 0.84
N LEU A 69 2.02 -7.55 1.97
CA LEU A 69 1.07 -8.51 2.51
C LEU A 69 -0.05 -7.80 3.28
N LYS A 70 0.26 -6.75 4.05
CA LYS A 70 -0.73 -6.02 4.89
C LYS A 70 -0.31 -4.58 5.14
N ILE A 71 -1.27 -3.65 5.22
CA ILE A 71 -1.04 -2.25 5.64
C ILE A 71 -1.99 -1.86 6.77
N ASN A 72 -1.45 -1.32 7.86
CA ASN A 72 -2.14 -0.66 8.97
C ASN A 72 -3.29 -1.47 9.60
N ASP A 73 -3.21 -2.80 9.55
CA ASP A 73 -4.27 -3.72 10.00
C ASP A 73 -5.61 -3.61 9.24
N LEU A 74 -5.69 -2.74 8.24
CA LEU A 74 -6.84 -2.59 7.36
C LEU A 74 -6.92 -3.81 6.44
N SER A 75 -7.81 -4.73 6.82
CA SER A 75 -8.32 -5.76 5.92
C SER A 75 -9.42 -5.09 5.09
N PRO A 76 -9.49 -5.29 3.75
CA PRO A 76 -10.59 -4.76 2.94
C PRO A 76 -11.99 -5.26 3.39
N SER A 77 -12.05 -6.20 4.34
CA SER A 77 -13.25 -6.77 4.92
C SER A 77 -14.06 -5.86 5.85
N ASN A 78 -13.61 -4.64 6.19
CA ASN A 78 -14.36 -3.75 7.10
C ASN A 78 -15.15 -2.62 6.39
N ILE A 79 -15.21 -2.62 5.07
CA ILE A 79 -16.08 -1.71 4.32
C ILE A 79 -17.48 -2.35 4.29
N LYS A 80 -18.28 -2.05 5.32
CA LYS A 80 -19.71 -2.28 5.26
C LYS A 80 -20.31 -1.19 4.37
N CYS A 81 -20.92 -1.59 3.25
CA CYS A 81 -21.79 -0.74 2.43
C CYS A 81 -22.79 0.04 3.28
#